data_AF-A0A9E2VPA8-F1
#
_entry.id   AF-A0A9E2VPA8-F1
#
_cell.length_a   1.000
_cell.length_b   1.000
_cell.length_c   1.000
_cell.angle_alpha   90.00
_cell.angle_beta   90.00
_cell.angle_gamma   90.00
#
_symmetry.space_group_name_H-M   'P 1'
#
loop_
_entity.id
_entity.type
_entity.pdbx_description
1 polymer ?
#
loop_
_entity_poly.entity_id
_entity_poly.type
_entity_poly.pdbx_seq_one_letter_code
_entity_poly.pdbx_strand_id
1 'polypeptide(L)' 'MIGKLGASLTLAGGVQGTITGVTGQQYAVEASTNRTSWSVLTNITITTNGVARFTDGASNAGGRFYRGVLAPP' A
#
# COMPACT_ATOMS: atom_id res chain seq x y z
N MET A 1 10.94 5.82 -12.49
CA MET A 1 10.14 6.63 -11.54
C MET A 1 9.70 5.69 -10.42
N ILE A 2 10.15 5.93 -9.19
CA ILE A 2 9.69 5.20 -8.01
C ILE A 2 8.26 5.70 -7.69
N GLY A 3 7.32 4.78 -7.51
CA GLY A 3 5.92 5.07 -7.22
C GLY A 3 5.71 6.00 -6.03
N LYS A 4 4.69 6.84 -6.09
CA LYS A 4 4.26 7.70 -4.97
C LYS A 4 3.12 7.02 -4.24
N LEU A 5 3.21 6.99 -2.91
CA LEU A 5 2.12 6.54 -2.04
C LEU A 5 1.35 7.73 -1.48
N GLY A 6 0.03 7.60 -1.44
CA GLY A 6 -0.88 8.47 -0.67
C GLY A 6 -1.75 7.62 0.26
N ALA A 7 -2.09 8.13 1.44
CA ALA A 7 -2.95 7.43 2.41
C ALA A 7 -3.86 8.41 3.18
N SER A 8 -5.08 7.98 3.49
CA SER A 8 -6.10 8.71 4.24
C SER A 8 -6.87 7.77 5.17
N LEU A 9 -7.38 8.29 6.30
CA LEU A 9 -8.20 7.53 7.24
C LEU A 9 -9.61 7.27 6.66
N THR A 10 -10.20 6.13 7.01
CA THR A 10 -11.59 5.80 6.71
C THR A 10 -12.46 6.03 7.95
N LEU A 11 -13.76 6.28 7.73
CA LEU A 11 -14.73 6.46 8.83
C LEU A 11 -14.89 5.20 9.71
N ALA A 12 -14.46 4.03 9.23
CA ALA A 12 -14.43 2.77 9.97
C ALA A 12 -13.16 2.57 10.81
N GLY A 13 -12.27 3.57 10.87
CA GLY A 13 -11.01 3.50 11.63
C GLY A 13 -9.89 2.74 10.92
N GLY A 14 -10.03 2.46 9.62
CA GLY A 14 -8.98 1.91 8.78
C GLY A 14 -8.23 2.97 7.97
N VAL A 15 -7.33 2.53 7.09
CA VAL A 15 -6.62 3.40 6.14
C VAL A 15 -6.95 2.98 4.71
N GLN A 16 -7.15 3.94 3.82
CA GLN A 16 -7.16 3.71 2.39
C GLN A 16 -6.01 4.48 1.76
N GLY A 17 -5.34 3.87 0.79
CA GLY A 17 -4.25 4.53 0.07
C GLY A 17 -4.22 4.22 -1.41
N THR A 18 -3.35 4.93 -2.10
CA THR A 18 -3.05 4.71 -3.52
C THR A 18 -1.57 4.49 -3.70
N ILE A 19 -1.23 3.61 -4.64
CA ILE A 19 0.12 3.37 -5.14
C ILE A 19 0.15 3.74 -6.62
N THR A 20 1.12 4.56 -7.02
CA THR A 20 1.42 4.78 -8.44
C THR A 20 2.57 3.90 -8.89
N GLY A 21 2.57 3.44 -10.13
CA GLY A 21 3.60 2.54 -10.63
C GLY A 21 3.49 2.29 -12.13
N VAL A 22 4.26 1.32 -12.63
CA VAL A 22 4.24 0.94 -14.04
C VAL A 22 3.05 0.00 -14.29
N THR A 23 2.20 0.34 -15.25
CA THR A 23 1.06 -0.49 -15.65
C THR A 23 1.51 -1.92 -15.99
N GLY A 24 0.79 -2.91 -15.48
CA GLY A 24 1.09 -4.33 -15.66
C GLY A 24 2.06 -4.91 -14.63
N GLN A 25 2.74 -4.07 -13.84
CA GLN A 25 3.56 -4.55 -12.73
C GLN A 25 2.72 -4.82 -11.48
N GLN A 26 3.12 -5.85 -10.73
CA GLN A 26 2.54 -6.17 -9.44
C GLN A 26 3.41 -5.61 -8.32
N TYR A 27 2.77 -5.03 -7.32
CA TYR A 27 3.44 -4.54 -6.12
C TYR A 27 2.84 -5.19 -4.88
N ALA A 28 3.70 -5.61 -3.97
CA ALA A 28 3.33 -5.90 -2.59
C ALA A 28 3.22 -4.58 -1.84
N VAL A 29 2.02 -4.25 -1.37
CA VAL A 29 1.82 -3.19 -0.38
C VAL A 29 2.09 -3.79 0.98
N GLU A 30 3.07 -3.25 1.69
CA GLU A 30 3.48 -3.69 3.01
C GLU A 30 3.14 -2.63 4.05
N ALA A 31 2.75 -3.09 5.23
CA ALA A 31 2.50 -2.26 6.40
C ALA A 31 3.48 -2.58 7.53
N SER A 32 3.80 -1.58 8.35
CA SER A 32 4.67 -1.71 9.51
C SER A 32 4.24 -0.75 10.63
N THR A 33 4.46 -1.15 11.88
CA THR A 33 4.26 -0.29 13.07
C THR A 33 5.56 0.35 13.59
N ASN A 34 6.73 -0.16 13.15
CA ASN A 34 8.04 0.23 13.68
C ASN A 34 9.06 0.58 12.57
N ARG A 35 8.64 0.58 11.30
CA ARG A 35 9.47 0.79 10.09
C ARG A 35 10.59 -0.23 9.87
N THR A 36 10.74 -1.22 10.74
CA THR A 36 11.78 -2.24 10.66
C THR A 36 11.19 -3.59 10.25
N SER A 37 10.06 -3.98 10.85
CA SER A 37 9.33 -5.20 10.53
C SER A 37 8.17 -4.89 9.59
N TRP A 38 8.22 -5.43 8.38
CA TRP A 38 7.22 -5.19 7.33
C TRP A 38 6.45 -6.47 7.04
N SER A 39 5.12 -6.35 6.97
CA SER A 39 4.23 -7.45 6.60
C SER A 39 3.45 -7.09 5.35
N VAL A 40 3.29 -8.03 4.42
CA VAL A 40 2.45 -7.85 3.23
C VAL A 40 1.00 -7.66 3.67
N LEU A 41 0.44 -6.50 3.33
CA LEU A 41 -0.96 -6.18 3.51
C LEU A 41 -1.79 -6.76 2.35
N THR A 42 -1.33 -6.53 1.13
CA THR A 42 -1.97 -7.01 -0.09
C THR A 42 -1.03 -6.93 -1.28
N ASN A 43 -1.33 -7.70 -2.33
CA ASN A 43 -0.66 -7.63 -3.62
C ASN A 43 -1.59 -6.99 -4.63
N ILE A 44 -1.10 -5.98 -5.35
CA ILE A 44 -1.91 -5.20 -6.28
C ILE A 44 -1.18 -5.02 -7.60
N THR A 45 -1.89 -5.30 -8.68
CA THR A 45 -1.44 -4.98 -10.04
C THR A 45 -1.78 -3.55 -10.38
N ILE A 46 -0.81 -2.80 -10.91
CA ILE A 46 -1.05 -1.47 -11.43
C ILE A 46 -1.83 -1.59 -12.75
N THR A 47 -3.04 -1.06 -12.76
CA THR A 47 -3.94 -1.11 -13.91
C THR A 47 -3.81 0.15 -14.78
N THR A 48 -4.70 0.28 -15.77
CA THR A 48 -4.75 1.44 -16.68
C THR A 48 -4.79 2.74 -15.87
N ASN A 49 -3.96 3.71 -16.23
CA ASN A 49 -3.67 4.99 -15.53
C ASN A 49 -2.50 4.97 -14.53
N GLY A 50 -1.81 3.85 -14.32
CA GLY A 50 -0.59 3.84 -13.52
C GLY A 50 -0.83 4.02 -12.01
N VAL A 51 -2.06 3.80 -11.54
CA VAL A 51 -2.48 3.96 -10.14
C VAL A 51 -3.32 2.76 -9.71
N ALA A 52 -3.12 2.27 -8.50
CA ALA A 52 -4.00 1.31 -7.85
C ALA A 52 -4.31 1.73 -6.41
N ARG A 53 -5.39 1.19 -5.84
CA ARG A 53 -5.86 1.51 -4.48
C ARG A 53 -5.72 0.31 -3.55
N PHE A 54 -5.40 0.56 -2.29
CA PHE A 54 -5.37 -0.45 -1.23
C PHE A 54 -6.15 0.02 -0.01
N THR A 55 -6.60 -0.94 0.79
CA THR A 55 -7.28 -0.67 2.06
C THR A 55 -6.64 -1.51 3.16
N ASP A 56 -6.45 -0.91 4.32
CA ASP A 56 -6.01 -1.53 5.56
C ASP A 56 -7.13 -1.44 6.58
N GLY A 57 -7.74 -2.57 6.91
CA GLY A 57 -8.86 -2.66 7.86
C GLY A 57 -8.43 -2.75 9.33
N ALA A 58 -7.13 -2.67 9.63
CA ALA A 58 -6.66 -2.78 11.00
C ALA A 58 -7.03 -1.54 11.84
N SER A 59 -8.16 -1.63 12.52
CA SER A 59 -8.55 -0.72 13.59
C SER A 59 -7.67 -1.00 14.83
N ASN A 60 -7.09 0.05 15.41
CA ASN A 60 -6.20 0.04 16.59
C ASN A 60 -4.70 -0.20 16.36
N ALA A 61 -4.19 -0.18 15.13
CA ALA A 61 -2.76 -0.06 14.95
C ALA A 61 -2.35 1.39 15.18
N GLY A 62 -1.56 1.66 16.24
CA GLY A 62 -0.81 2.92 16.34
C GLY A 62 -0.11 3.26 15.01
N GLY A 63 0.18 4.53 14.77
CA GLY A 63 0.60 5.07 13.46
C GLY A 63 1.36 4.09 12.56
N ARG A 64 0.69 3.61 11.50
CA ARG A 64 1.25 2.67 10.55
C ARG A 64 2.04 3.38 9.45
N PHE A 65 3.06 2.69 8.97
CA PHE A 65 3.84 3.07 7.79
C PHE A 65 3.54 2.11 6.66
N TYR A 66 3.48 2.64 5.44
CA TYR A 66 3.17 1.89 4.24
C TYR A 66 4.30 2.04 3.22
N ARG A 67 4.65 0.95 2.53
CA ARG A 67 5.55 0.97 1.38
C ARG A 67 5.06 0.03 0.28
N GLY A 68 5.39 0.36 -0.96
CA GLY A 68 5.15 -0.49 -2.12
C GLY A 68 6.47 -1.11 -2.56
N VAL A 69 6.54 -2.43 -2.62
CA VAL A 69 7.70 -3.17 -3.12
C VAL A 69 7.30 -3.88 -4.40
N LEU A 70 8.13 -3.78 -5.44
CA LEU A 70 7.88 -4.50 -6.68
C LEU A 70 7.89 -6.00 -6.37
N ALA A 71 6.83 -6.71 -6.76
CA ALA A 71 6.78 -8.15 -6.57
C ALA A 71 7.86 -8.81 -7.46
N PRO A 72 8.53 -9.87 -7.00
CA PRO A 72 9.40 -10.65 -7.86
C PRO A 72 8.61 -11.18 -9.08
N PRO A 73 9.25 -11.27 -10.26
CA PRO A 73 8.64 -11.89 -11.43
C PRO A 73 8.32 -13.38 -11.23
#